data_AF-A0A382S985-F1
#
_entry.id   AF-A0A382S985-F1
#
_cell.length_a   1.000
_cell.length_b   1.000
_cell.length_c   1.000
_cell.angle_alpha   90.00
_cell.angle_beta   90.00
_cell.angle_gamma   90.00
#
_symmetry.space_group_name_H-M   'P 1'
#
loop_
_entity.id
_entity.type
_entity.pdbx_description
1 polymer ?
#
loop_
_entity_poly.entity_id
_entity_poly.type
_entity_poly.pdbx_seq_one_letter_code
_entity_poly.pdbx_strand_id
1 'polypeptide(L)'
;AFAKECGYLPVIIKNVRGQYVGQTEMTWEKIRSILEVMGNVMVIYDEADTELGGRGAGTHDVDKRLFGAILRMMSDPNNRGKIIWIIITARPDKLEPDIKRTGRAGEHLPVFDPEGQEREEFIDFVMSKVGLSLNDFLADQKQRFLDHTANYSPADFIQLLTNLERKKHLTSRNLTTAEILETGYDFIPADISLQRQLQELLAFVECSYQSLIPEKYANMTKQKAYTQIGELKVLLGEN
;
A
#
# COMPACT_ATOMS: atom_id res chain seq x y z
N ALA A 1 -1.47 15.04 0.38
CA ALA A 1 -1.63 15.94 -0.78
C ALA A 1 -3.05 15.83 -1.34
N PHE A 2 -3.47 14.66 -1.83
CA PHE A 2 -4.78 14.40 -2.44
C PHE A 2 -6.00 14.96 -1.68
N ALA A 3 -6.18 14.62 -0.40
CA ALA A 3 -7.31 15.11 0.40
C ALA A 3 -7.44 16.65 0.37
N LYS A 4 -6.30 17.35 0.50
CA LYS A 4 -6.23 18.81 0.49
C LYS A 4 -6.62 19.40 -0.86
N GLU A 5 -6.18 18.79 -1.96
CA GLU A 5 -6.54 19.22 -3.32
C GLU A 5 -8.03 19.04 -3.60
N CYS A 6 -8.64 17.97 -3.07
CA CYS A 6 -10.07 17.74 -3.16
C CYS A 6 -10.92 18.60 -2.21
N GLY A 7 -10.30 19.42 -1.34
CA GLY A 7 -11.03 20.23 -0.36
C GLY A 7 -11.56 19.46 0.87
N TYR A 8 -11.01 18.27 1.13
CA TYR A 8 -11.33 17.45 2.30
C TYR A 8 -10.22 17.52 3.36
N LEU A 9 -10.63 17.50 4.63
CA LEU A 9 -9.71 17.33 5.75
C LEU A 9 -9.35 15.85 5.93
N PRO A 10 -8.07 15.45 5.84
CA PRO A 10 -7.68 14.08 6.10
C PRO A 10 -7.76 13.77 7.60
N VAL A 11 -8.45 12.69 7.94
CA VAL A 11 -8.51 12.14 9.30
C VAL A 11 -8.03 10.70 9.25
N ILE A 12 -6.84 10.45 9.79
CA ILE A 12 -6.28 9.09 9.87
C ILE A 12 -6.75 8.49 11.18
N ILE A 13 -7.49 7.39 11.11
CA ILE A 13 -7.91 6.66 12.28
C ILE A 13 -6.83 5.64 12.62
N LYS A 14 -6.35 5.69 13.87
CA LYS A 14 -5.40 4.74 14.42
C LYS A 14 -5.95 4.22 15.74
N ASN A 15 -5.88 2.90 15.96
CA ASN A 15 -6.11 2.30 17.27
C ASN A 15 -7.40 2.77 17.96
N VAL A 16 -8.56 2.43 17.39
CA VAL A 16 -9.86 2.67 18.05
C VAL A 16 -10.07 1.76 19.27
N ARG A 17 -9.20 0.76 19.45
CA ARG A 17 -9.26 -0.23 20.53
C ARG A 17 -8.90 0.39 21.87
N GLY A 18 -9.86 0.47 22.78
CA GLY A 18 -9.59 0.71 24.20
C GLY A 18 -9.19 -0.59 24.92
N GLN A 19 -8.34 -0.50 25.95
CA GLN A 19 -7.96 -1.64 26.80
C GLN A 19 -9.11 -2.15 27.70
N TYR A 20 -10.22 -1.40 27.79
CA TYR A 20 -11.34 -1.68 28.69
C TYR A 20 -12.67 -1.81 27.94
N VAL A 21 -13.52 -2.72 28.40
CA VAL A 21 -14.88 -2.95 27.87
C VAL A 21 -15.70 -1.65 27.97
N GLY A 22 -16.25 -1.18 26.84
CA GLY A 22 -17.10 0.02 26.75
C GLY A 22 -16.38 1.34 26.40
N GLN A 23 -15.06 1.44 26.59
CA GLN A 23 -14.31 2.65 26.17
C GLN A 23 -14.23 2.78 24.64
N THR A 24 -14.15 1.66 23.94
CA THR A 24 -14.09 1.59 22.47
C THR A 24 -15.35 2.20 21.82
N GLU A 25 -16.54 1.90 22.35
CA GLU A 25 -17.81 2.41 21.79
C GLU A 25 -17.99 3.91 22.07
N MET A 26 -17.69 4.36 23.29
CA MET A 26 -17.74 5.80 23.62
C MET A 26 -16.73 6.62 22.81
N THR A 27 -15.53 6.08 22.61
CA THR A 27 -14.50 6.71 21.78
C THR A 27 -14.96 6.80 20.33
N TRP A 28 -15.54 5.72 19.80
CA TRP A 28 -16.09 5.71 18.45
C TRP A 28 -17.22 6.73 18.28
N GLU A 29 -18.14 6.84 19.24
CA GLU A 29 -19.24 7.80 19.12
C GLU A 29 -18.74 9.25 19.14
N LYS A 30 -17.69 9.55 19.94
CA LYS A 30 -17.02 10.85 19.90
C LYS A 30 -16.37 11.11 18.54
N ILE A 31 -15.64 10.13 18.00
CA ILE A 31 -15.01 10.23 16.68
C ILE A 31 -16.09 10.48 15.61
N ARG A 32 -17.15 9.67 15.60
CA ARG A 32 -18.29 9.81 14.69
C ARG A 32 -18.88 11.22 14.75
N SER A 33 -19.20 11.70 15.94
CA SER A 33 -19.79 13.03 16.12
C SER A 33 -18.87 14.14 15.59
N ILE A 34 -17.56 14.04 15.84
CA ILE A 34 -16.58 14.99 15.30
C ILE A 34 -16.55 14.95 13.77
N LEU A 35 -16.50 13.75 13.17
CA LEU A 35 -16.48 13.59 11.71
C LEU A 35 -17.74 14.14 11.04
N GLU A 36 -18.91 13.91 11.64
CA GLU A 36 -20.20 14.42 11.15
C GLU A 36 -20.29 15.96 11.25
N VAL A 37 -19.77 16.54 12.34
CA VAL A 37 -19.71 18.01 12.53
C VAL A 37 -18.75 18.66 11.53
N MET A 38 -17.62 18.01 11.22
CA MET A 38 -16.67 18.53 10.25
C MET A 38 -17.24 18.55 8.82
N GLY A 39 -17.95 17.49 8.42
CA GLY A 39 -18.74 17.45 7.19
C GLY A 39 -17.96 17.46 5.86
N ASN A 40 -16.67 17.80 5.81
CA ASN A 40 -15.82 17.66 4.62
C ASN A 40 -14.53 16.89 4.97
N VAL A 41 -14.67 15.63 5.35
CA VAL A 41 -13.58 14.80 5.85
C VAL A 41 -13.29 13.61 4.95
N MET A 42 -12.01 13.28 4.81
CA MET A 42 -11.52 12.06 4.19
C MET A 42 -10.94 11.18 5.29
N VAL A 43 -11.70 10.16 5.68
CA VAL A 43 -11.33 9.20 6.71
C VAL A 43 -10.43 8.14 6.09
N ILE A 44 -9.23 7.99 6.63
CA ILE A 44 -8.21 7.06 6.14
C ILE A 44 -7.98 5.98 7.19
N TYR A 45 -8.16 4.72 6.79
CA TYR A 45 -7.70 3.55 7.51
C TYR A 45 -6.54 2.92 6.76
N ASP A 46 -5.37 2.90 7.38
CA ASP A 46 -4.17 2.24 6.85
C ASP A 46 -4.04 0.84 7.48
N GLU A 47 -3.40 -0.08 6.76
CA GLU A 47 -3.25 -1.49 7.16
C GLU A 47 -4.57 -2.12 7.65
N ALA A 48 -5.66 -1.80 6.94
CA ALA A 48 -7.01 -2.08 7.40
C ALA A 48 -7.31 -3.56 7.61
N ASP A 49 -6.55 -4.48 7.01
CA ASP A 49 -6.64 -5.92 7.29
C ASP A 49 -6.25 -6.29 8.72
N THR A 50 -5.43 -5.49 9.39
CA THR A 50 -5.04 -5.72 10.79
C THR A 50 -6.10 -5.23 11.78
N GLU A 51 -6.76 -4.12 11.45
CA GLU A 51 -7.77 -3.50 12.31
C GLU A 51 -9.20 -3.98 12.01
N LEU A 52 -9.51 -4.25 10.73
CA LEU A 52 -10.84 -4.58 10.19
C LEU A 52 -10.91 -5.99 9.56
N GLY A 53 -9.86 -6.80 9.72
CA GLY A 53 -9.76 -8.12 9.10
C GLY A 53 -10.57 -9.24 9.75
N GLY A 54 -10.68 -10.34 8.99
CA GLY A 54 -11.45 -11.55 9.25
C GLY A 54 -11.18 -12.16 10.62
N ARG A 55 -12.25 -12.26 11.39
CA ARG A 55 -12.29 -12.53 12.82
C ARG A 55 -12.27 -14.03 13.09
N GLY A 56 -11.17 -14.54 13.62
CA GLY A 56 -11.10 -15.91 14.15
C GLY A 56 -12.08 -16.15 15.31
N ALA A 57 -12.25 -17.42 15.69
CA ALA A 57 -13.21 -17.91 16.69
C ALA A 57 -13.08 -17.35 18.12
N GLY A 58 -12.12 -16.45 18.38
CA GLY A 58 -11.91 -15.79 19.68
C GLY A 58 -12.22 -14.28 19.69
N THR A 59 -12.86 -13.74 18.65
CA THR A 59 -13.11 -12.29 18.58
C THR A 59 -14.14 -11.84 19.61
N HIS A 60 -13.74 -10.90 20.47
CA HIS A 60 -14.60 -10.32 21.50
C HIS A 60 -15.81 -9.59 20.89
N ASP A 61 -17.00 -9.76 21.48
CA ASP A 61 -18.26 -9.14 21.02
C ASP A 61 -18.21 -7.61 20.90
N VAL A 62 -17.29 -6.97 21.62
CA VAL A 62 -17.02 -5.52 21.56
C VAL A 62 -16.54 -5.12 20.16
N ASP A 63 -15.64 -5.89 19.55
CA ASP A 63 -15.10 -5.57 18.23
C ASP A 63 -16.19 -5.69 17.16
N LYS A 64 -17.13 -6.63 17.32
CA LYS A 64 -18.25 -6.84 16.37
C LYS A 64 -19.17 -5.62 16.37
N ARG A 65 -19.44 -5.08 17.56
CA ARG A 65 -20.29 -3.90 17.73
C ARG A 65 -19.63 -2.63 17.19
N LEU A 66 -18.35 -2.40 17.50
CA LEU A 66 -17.59 -1.27 16.94
C LEU A 66 -17.65 -1.28 15.42
N PHE A 67 -17.34 -2.42 14.81
CA PHE A 67 -17.32 -2.54 13.36
C PHE A 67 -18.68 -2.38 12.71
N GLY A 68 -19.73 -2.94 13.32
CA GLY A 68 -21.09 -2.65 12.90
C GLY A 68 -21.41 -1.16 12.93
N ALA A 69 -20.86 -0.40 13.89
CA ALA A 69 -21.01 1.05 13.94
C ALA A 69 -20.26 1.77 12.81
N ILE A 70 -19.03 1.34 12.49
CA ILE A 70 -18.27 1.84 11.33
C ILE A 70 -19.06 1.61 10.05
N LEU A 71 -19.52 0.37 9.80
CA LEU A 71 -20.28 0.03 8.60
C LEU A 71 -21.59 0.82 8.48
N ARG A 72 -22.29 1.04 9.60
CA ARG A 72 -23.49 1.89 9.62
C ARG A 72 -23.18 3.32 9.21
N MET A 73 -22.09 3.90 9.73
CA MET A 73 -21.68 5.25 9.39
C MET A 73 -21.24 5.38 7.93
N MET A 74 -20.52 4.39 7.40
CA MET A 74 -20.15 4.33 5.97
C MET A 74 -21.38 4.32 5.07
N SER A 75 -22.44 3.61 5.49
CA SER A 75 -23.65 3.41 4.69
C SER A 75 -24.70 4.52 4.90
N ASP A 76 -24.44 5.52 5.74
CA ASP A 76 -25.40 6.59 6.05
C ASP A 76 -25.54 7.57 4.88
N PRO A 77 -26.73 7.71 4.26
CA PRO A 77 -26.95 8.64 3.16
C PRO A 77 -26.67 10.11 3.53
N ASN A 78 -26.81 10.49 4.79
CA ASN A 78 -26.56 11.86 5.26
C ASN A 78 -25.07 12.26 5.18
N ASN A 79 -24.19 11.25 5.15
CA ASN A 79 -22.74 11.40 5.07
C ASN A 79 -22.23 11.39 3.62
N ARG A 80 -23.10 11.13 2.63
CA ARG A 80 -22.69 11.05 1.22
C ARG A 80 -22.12 12.38 0.73
N GLY A 81 -20.93 12.33 0.15
CA GLY A 81 -20.18 13.51 -0.32
C GLY A 81 -19.56 14.36 0.80
N LYS A 82 -19.93 14.11 2.06
CA LYS A 82 -19.38 14.79 3.24
C LYS A 82 -18.22 14.03 3.87
N ILE A 83 -18.38 12.72 3.98
CA ILE A 83 -17.40 11.81 4.55
C ILE A 83 -16.99 10.83 3.48
N ILE A 84 -15.72 10.89 3.07
CA ILE A 84 -15.11 9.98 2.10
C ILE A 84 -14.26 8.97 2.87
N TRP A 85 -14.44 7.68 2.59
CA TRP A 85 -13.70 6.60 3.24
C TRP A 85 -12.62 6.08 2.30
N ILE A 86 -11.38 6.08 2.77
CA ILE A 86 -10.22 5.52 2.08
C ILE A 86 -9.67 4.38 2.95
N ILE A 87 -9.75 3.16 2.42
CA ILE A 87 -9.24 1.96 3.08
C ILE A 87 -8.00 1.51 2.32
N ILE A 88 -6.87 1.41 3.02
CA ILE A 88 -5.58 1.02 2.46
C ILE A 88 -5.20 -0.33 3.09
N THR A 89 -4.84 -1.29 2.26
CA THR A 89 -4.39 -2.62 2.71
C THR A 89 -3.56 -3.29 1.61
N ALA A 90 -2.60 -4.11 2.02
CA ALA A 90 -1.92 -5.05 1.13
C ALA A 90 -2.59 -6.43 1.09
N ARG A 91 -3.60 -6.66 1.94
CA ARG A 91 -4.30 -7.95 2.12
C ARG A 91 -5.82 -7.78 2.01
N PRO A 92 -6.34 -7.43 0.82
CA PRO A 92 -7.78 -7.30 0.62
C PRO A 92 -8.54 -8.62 0.75
N ASP A 93 -7.84 -9.76 0.74
CA ASP A 93 -8.38 -11.09 1.06
C ASP A 93 -8.65 -11.30 2.55
N LYS A 94 -7.96 -10.56 3.41
CA LYS A 94 -8.17 -10.58 4.87
C LYS A 94 -9.20 -9.56 5.32
N LEU A 95 -9.58 -8.59 4.49
CA LEU A 95 -10.65 -7.64 4.79
C LEU A 95 -12.01 -8.31 4.83
N GLU A 96 -12.84 -7.87 5.76
CA GLU A 96 -14.22 -8.35 5.85
C GLU A 96 -15.03 -7.96 4.58
N PRO A 97 -15.66 -8.93 3.87
CA PRO A 97 -16.33 -8.67 2.59
C PRO A 97 -17.40 -7.58 2.64
N ASP A 98 -18.01 -7.39 3.81
CA ASP A 98 -18.96 -6.32 4.08
C ASP A 98 -18.39 -4.92 3.78
N ILE A 99 -17.09 -4.67 4.02
CA ILE A 99 -16.45 -3.36 3.75
C ILE A 99 -16.43 -3.04 2.26
N LYS A 100 -16.20 -4.08 1.45
CA LYS A 100 -16.01 -4.01 -0.01
C LYS A 100 -17.31 -3.84 -0.80
N ARG A 101 -18.47 -3.76 -0.13
CA ARG A 101 -19.76 -3.61 -0.81
C ARG A 101 -19.98 -2.18 -1.29
N THR A 102 -20.69 -2.04 -2.40
CA THR A 102 -21.16 -0.76 -2.93
C THR A 102 -21.94 0.02 -1.87
N GLY A 103 -21.66 1.32 -1.74
CA GLY A 103 -22.17 2.17 -0.66
C GLY A 103 -21.29 2.19 0.60
N ARG A 104 -20.18 1.44 0.60
CA ARG A 104 -19.09 1.50 1.59
C ARG A 104 -17.78 1.78 0.84
N ALA A 105 -16.74 0.99 1.04
CA ALA A 105 -15.48 1.08 0.28
C ALA A 105 -15.53 0.11 -0.92
N GLY A 106 -16.52 0.30 -1.81
CA GLY A 106 -16.76 -0.59 -2.95
C GLY A 106 -15.94 -0.29 -4.20
N GLU A 107 -15.16 0.79 -4.19
CA GLU A 107 -14.23 1.13 -5.27
C GLU A 107 -12.83 0.68 -4.88
N HIS A 108 -12.23 -0.22 -5.67
CA HIS A 108 -10.92 -0.78 -5.40
C HIS A 108 -9.92 -0.27 -6.43
N LEU A 109 -8.98 0.53 -5.96
CA LEU A 109 -7.96 1.20 -6.75
C LEU A 109 -6.58 0.62 -6.38
N PRO A 110 -6.10 -0.40 -7.09
CA PRO A 110 -4.80 -0.98 -6.82
C PRO A 110 -3.66 -0.03 -7.22
N VAL A 111 -2.54 -0.13 -6.51
CA VAL A 111 -1.27 0.53 -6.87
C VAL A 111 -0.28 -0.57 -7.19
N PHE A 112 0.09 -0.68 -8.46
CA PHE A 112 1.04 -1.67 -8.96
C PHE A 112 2.47 -1.11 -8.94
N ASP A 113 3.44 -2.01 -9.03
CA ASP A 113 4.83 -1.61 -9.22
C ASP A 113 5.01 -0.97 -10.60
N PRO A 114 5.88 0.05 -10.73
CA PRO A 114 6.16 0.66 -12.01
C PRO A 114 6.88 -0.33 -12.93
N GLU A 115 6.53 -0.29 -14.22
CA GLU A 115 7.09 -1.19 -15.25
C GLU A 115 7.68 -0.41 -16.42
N GLY A 116 8.55 -1.06 -17.20
CA GLY A 116 9.11 -0.48 -18.42
C GLY A 116 9.71 0.91 -18.19
N GLN A 117 9.22 1.90 -18.94
CA GLN A 117 9.67 3.29 -18.86
C GLN A 117 9.33 3.94 -17.50
N GLU A 118 8.16 3.66 -16.92
CA GLU A 118 7.78 4.21 -15.61
C GLU A 118 8.75 3.76 -14.52
N ARG A 119 9.29 2.54 -14.64
CA ARG A 119 10.32 2.05 -13.71
C ARG A 119 11.62 2.83 -13.83
N GLU A 120 12.08 3.15 -15.04
CA GLU A 120 13.28 3.96 -15.23
C GLU A 120 13.08 5.38 -14.69
N GLU A 121 11.92 6.00 -14.94
CA GLU A 121 11.56 7.31 -14.42
C GLU A 121 11.49 7.32 -12.89
N PHE A 122 10.94 6.26 -12.28
CA PHE A 122 10.94 6.08 -10.84
C PHE A 122 12.35 5.98 -10.27
N ILE A 123 13.22 5.18 -10.87
CA ILE A 123 14.60 5.01 -10.41
C ILE A 123 15.36 6.33 -10.53
N ASP A 124 15.23 7.04 -11.66
CA ASP A 124 15.86 8.35 -11.86
C ASP A 124 15.35 9.36 -10.82
N PHE A 125 14.04 9.38 -10.53
CA PHE A 125 13.47 10.19 -9.46
C PHE A 125 14.07 9.87 -8.08
N VAL A 126 14.20 8.60 -7.72
CA VAL A 126 14.80 8.20 -6.42
C VAL A 126 16.26 8.61 -6.37
N MET A 127 17.03 8.34 -7.42
CA MET A 127 18.45 8.68 -7.51
C MET A 127 18.69 10.20 -7.50
N SER A 128 17.74 10.99 -8.04
CA SER A 128 17.84 12.46 -8.03
C SER A 128 17.93 13.03 -6.60
N LYS A 129 17.42 12.32 -5.58
CA LYS A 129 17.47 12.74 -4.18
C LYS A 129 18.89 12.80 -3.62
N VAL A 130 19.80 11.97 -4.14
CA VAL A 130 21.23 12.02 -3.83
C VAL A 130 22.04 12.87 -4.81
N GLY A 131 21.37 13.48 -5.79
CA GLY A 131 21.96 14.28 -6.86
C GLY A 131 22.57 13.42 -7.96
N LEU A 132 21.95 12.29 -8.30
CA LEU A 132 22.39 11.37 -9.35
C LEU A 132 21.28 11.17 -10.38
N SER A 133 21.64 10.98 -11.65
CA SER A 133 20.71 10.55 -12.69
C SER A 133 21.17 9.26 -13.34
N LEU A 134 20.23 8.41 -13.76
CA LEU A 134 20.52 7.26 -14.61
C LEU A 134 21.18 7.67 -15.94
N ASN A 135 20.96 8.90 -16.39
CA ASN A 135 21.58 9.43 -17.61
C ASN A 135 23.09 9.71 -17.45
N ASP A 136 23.60 9.74 -16.21
CA ASP A 136 25.04 9.90 -15.93
C ASP A 136 25.82 8.59 -16.13
N PHE A 137 25.11 7.46 -16.31
CA PHE A 137 25.71 6.13 -16.49
C PHE A 137 26.03 5.88 -17.97
N LEU A 138 27.13 5.18 -18.23
CA LEU A 138 27.36 4.58 -19.55
C LEU A 138 26.28 3.52 -19.84
N ALA A 139 26.00 3.27 -21.11
CA ALA A 139 24.93 2.35 -21.52
C ALA A 139 25.06 0.95 -20.90
N ASP A 140 26.28 0.41 -20.81
CA ASP A 140 26.54 -0.89 -20.19
C ASP A 140 26.34 -0.86 -18.67
N GLN A 141 26.73 0.23 -18.02
CA GLN A 141 26.58 0.42 -16.58
C GLN A 141 25.11 0.57 -16.19
N LYS A 142 24.35 1.36 -16.98
CA LYS A 142 22.91 1.52 -16.81
C LYS A 142 22.23 0.17 -16.91
N GLN A 143 22.50 -0.61 -17.97
CA GLN A 143 21.89 -1.92 -18.14
C GLN A 143 22.19 -2.85 -16.96
N ARG A 144 23.44 -2.95 -16.53
CA ARG A 144 23.82 -3.79 -15.38
C ARG A 144 23.13 -3.38 -14.08
N PHE A 145 23.00 -2.07 -13.84
CA PHE A 145 22.28 -1.56 -12.68
C PHE A 145 20.79 -1.89 -12.72
N LEU A 146 20.16 -1.75 -13.90
CA LEU A 146 18.75 -2.11 -14.10
C LEU A 146 18.52 -3.61 -13.89
N ASP A 147 19.41 -4.46 -14.41
CA ASP A 147 19.34 -5.93 -14.26
C ASP A 147 19.50 -6.34 -12.79
N HIS A 148 20.47 -5.76 -12.08
CA HIS A 148 20.71 -6.06 -10.66
C HIS A 148 19.56 -5.61 -9.76
N THR A 149 18.95 -4.47 -10.07
CA THR A 149 17.83 -3.93 -9.31
C THR A 149 16.47 -4.44 -9.78
N ALA A 150 16.42 -5.38 -10.74
CA ALA A 150 15.17 -5.81 -11.38
C ALA A 150 14.08 -6.22 -10.38
N ASN A 151 14.47 -6.86 -9.27
CA ASN A 151 13.57 -7.33 -8.23
C ASN A 151 13.47 -6.41 -7.00
N TYR A 152 14.08 -5.21 -7.05
CA TYR A 152 14.02 -4.27 -5.95
C TYR A 152 12.61 -3.69 -5.83
N SER A 153 12.08 -3.71 -4.61
CA SER A 153 10.89 -2.95 -4.26
C SER A 153 11.20 -1.45 -4.13
N PRO A 154 10.17 -0.59 -4.11
CA PRO A 154 10.36 0.82 -3.75
C PRO A 154 11.09 1.03 -2.41
N ALA A 155 10.85 0.14 -1.43
CA ALA A 155 11.53 0.20 -0.14
C ALA A 155 13.03 -0.16 -0.25
N ASP A 156 13.38 -1.11 -1.12
CA ASP A 156 14.77 -1.49 -1.39
C ASP A 156 15.53 -0.32 -2.04
N PHE A 157 14.89 0.42 -2.95
CA PHE A 157 15.47 1.64 -3.51
C PHE A 157 15.67 2.75 -2.48
N ILE A 158 14.76 2.91 -1.52
CA ILE A 158 14.93 3.85 -0.40
C ILE A 158 16.09 3.42 0.50
N GLN A 159 16.25 2.11 0.75
CA GLN A 159 17.37 1.59 1.54
C GLN A 159 18.71 1.77 0.80
N LEU A 160 18.74 1.52 -0.51
CA LEU A 160 19.89 1.80 -1.36
C LEU A 160 20.26 3.29 -1.30
N LEU A 161 19.27 4.19 -1.42
CA LEU A 161 19.47 5.63 -1.30
C LEU A 161 20.10 6.00 0.03
N THR A 162 19.58 5.44 1.12
CA THR A 162 20.12 5.65 2.48
C THR A 162 21.58 5.21 2.58
N ASN A 163 21.94 4.08 1.96
CA ASN A 163 23.32 3.59 1.93
C ASN A 163 24.24 4.53 1.13
N LEU A 164 23.77 5.06 0.00
CA LEU A 164 24.49 6.02 -0.83
C LEU A 164 24.68 7.36 -0.11
N GLU A 165 23.65 7.89 0.54
CA GLU A 165 23.74 9.11 1.36
C GLU A 165 24.78 8.94 2.47
N ARG A 166 24.73 7.82 3.19
CA ARG A 166 25.72 7.50 4.22
C ARG A 166 27.14 7.49 3.66
N LYS A 167 27.39 6.86 2.51
CA LYS A 167 28.72 6.82 1.87
C LYS A 167 29.17 8.21 1.41
N LYS A 168 28.26 9.02 0.87
CA LYS A 168 28.51 10.42 0.48
C LYS A 168 28.93 11.26 1.70
N HIS A 169 28.22 11.12 2.82
CA HIS A 169 28.55 11.83 4.06
C HIS A 169 29.92 11.40 4.63
N LEU A 170 30.22 10.10 4.65
CA LEU A 170 31.51 9.59 5.14
C LEU A 170 32.70 10.05 4.29
N THR A 171 32.51 10.19 2.98
CA THR A 171 33.57 10.60 2.05
C THR A 171 33.66 12.12 1.87
N SER A 172 32.66 12.89 2.35
CA SER A 172 32.56 14.35 2.19
C SER A 172 32.71 14.84 0.74
N ARG A 173 32.34 13.98 -0.24
CA ARG A 173 32.35 14.30 -1.67
C ARG A 173 31.21 13.59 -2.39
N ASN A 174 30.97 13.96 -3.63
CA ASN A 174 30.06 13.22 -4.49
C ASN A 174 30.64 11.83 -4.82
N LEU A 175 29.75 10.85 -4.91
CA LEU A 175 30.09 9.48 -5.29
C LEU A 175 30.30 9.38 -6.80
N THR A 176 31.27 8.56 -7.20
CA THR A 176 31.47 8.18 -8.60
C THR A 176 30.47 7.09 -9.00
N THR A 177 30.20 6.97 -10.31
CA THR A 177 29.33 5.91 -10.86
C THR A 177 29.77 4.51 -10.40
N ALA A 178 31.08 4.27 -10.32
CA ALA A 178 31.63 3.00 -9.84
C ALA A 178 31.27 2.72 -8.37
N GLU A 179 31.34 3.71 -7.50
CA GLU A 179 31.00 3.56 -6.07
C GLU A 179 29.52 3.34 -5.83
N ILE A 180 28.67 3.89 -6.70
CA ILE A 180 27.22 3.69 -6.67
C ILE A 180 26.87 2.27 -7.08
N LEU A 181 27.46 1.81 -8.20
CA LEU A 181 27.30 0.43 -8.65
C LEU A 181 27.77 -0.56 -7.58
N GLU A 182 28.94 -0.32 -6.98
CA GLU A 182 29.47 -1.13 -5.89
C GLU A 182 28.51 -1.19 -4.70
N THR A 183 27.95 -0.05 -4.26
CA THR A 183 26.97 -0.03 -3.16
C THR A 183 25.66 -0.70 -3.53
N GLY A 184 25.23 -0.62 -4.80
CA GLY A 184 24.10 -1.39 -5.31
C GLY A 184 24.37 -2.89 -5.26
N TYR A 185 25.54 -3.33 -5.72
CA TYR A 185 25.92 -4.75 -5.75
C TYR A 185 26.13 -5.35 -4.36
N ASP A 186 26.62 -4.56 -3.40
CA ASP A 186 26.78 -4.98 -2.00
C ASP A 186 25.44 -5.08 -1.25
N PHE A 187 24.39 -4.40 -1.74
CA PHE A 187 23.09 -4.43 -1.11
C PHE A 187 22.27 -5.64 -1.55
N ILE A 188 21.94 -6.48 -0.57
CA ILE A 188 21.06 -7.63 -0.72
C ILE A 188 19.69 -7.27 -0.11
N PRO A 189 18.62 -7.14 -0.91
CA PRO A 189 17.29 -6.83 -0.40
C PRO A 189 16.69 -8.01 0.36
N ALA A 190 15.67 -7.75 1.17
CA ALA A 190 14.91 -8.81 1.81
C ALA A 190 14.14 -9.63 0.75
N ASP A 191 14.19 -10.95 0.83
CA ASP A 191 13.41 -11.79 -0.09
C ASP A 191 11.93 -11.83 0.32
N ILE A 192 11.18 -10.89 -0.23
CA ILE A 192 9.73 -10.77 -0.11
C ILE A 192 9.02 -11.02 -1.45
N SER A 193 9.72 -11.61 -2.42
CA SER A 193 9.27 -11.74 -3.80
C SER A 193 7.92 -12.47 -3.91
N LEU A 194 7.79 -13.63 -3.26
CA LEU A 194 6.55 -14.41 -3.22
C LEU A 194 5.39 -13.64 -2.58
N GLN A 195 5.65 -12.93 -1.49
CA GLN A 195 4.64 -12.15 -0.80
C GLN A 195 4.15 -10.98 -1.65
N ARG A 196 5.06 -10.30 -2.37
CA ARG A 196 4.72 -9.22 -3.30
C ARG A 196 3.88 -9.75 -4.47
N GLN A 197 4.26 -10.88 -5.06
CA GLN A 197 3.48 -11.51 -6.12
C GLN A 197 2.06 -11.85 -5.66
N LEU A 198 1.91 -12.34 -4.43
CA LEU A 198 0.61 -12.60 -3.83
C LEU A 198 -0.21 -11.31 -3.71
N GLN A 199 0.38 -10.25 -3.14
CA GLN A 199 -0.30 -8.96 -2.96
C GLN A 199 -0.71 -8.34 -4.30
N GLU A 200 0.14 -8.46 -5.32
CA GLU A 200 -0.13 -7.96 -6.65
C GLU A 200 -1.30 -8.70 -7.33
N LEU A 201 -1.33 -10.03 -7.26
CA LEU A 201 -2.45 -10.81 -7.79
C LEU A 201 -3.75 -10.55 -7.05
N LEU A 202 -3.70 -10.36 -5.73
CA LEU A 202 -4.85 -9.96 -4.93
C LEU A 202 -5.39 -8.59 -5.38
N ALA A 203 -4.50 -7.63 -5.61
CA ALA A 203 -4.84 -6.31 -6.12
C ALA A 203 -5.47 -6.38 -7.53
N PHE A 204 -4.94 -7.21 -8.42
CA PHE A 204 -5.50 -7.48 -9.74
C PHE A 204 -6.93 -8.05 -9.67
N VAL A 205 -7.16 -9.06 -8.82
CA VAL A 205 -8.47 -9.73 -8.70
C VAL A 205 -9.55 -8.77 -8.18
N GLU A 206 -9.19 -7.92 -7.23
CA GLU A 206 -10.09 -6.98 -6.56
C GLU A 206 -10.32 -5.69 -7.34
N CYS A 207 -9.46 -5.37 -8.32
CA CYS A 207 -9.52 -4.13 -9.10
C CYS A 207 -10.90 -3.86 -9.72
N SER A 208 -11.40 -2.64 -9.52
CA SER A 208 -12.69 -2.20 -10.08
C SER A 208 -12.60 -1.76 -11.55
N TYR A 209 -11.41 -1.36 -12.03
CA TYR A 209 -11.25 -0.72 -13.33
C TYR A 209 -10.18 -1.39 -14.19
N GLN A 210 -10.56 -1.81 -15.39
CA GLN A 210 -9.62 -2.44 -16.33
C GLN A 210 -8.52 -1.49 -16.81
N SER A 211 -8.77 -0.18 -16.83
CA SER A 211 -7.78 0.85 -17.19
C SER A 211 -6.63 0.97 -16.18
N LEU A 212 -6.78 0.41 -14.98
CA LEU A 212 -5.74 0.42 -13.94
C LEU A 212 -4.91 -0.88 -13.94
N ILE A 213 -5.23 -1.85 -14.80
CA ILE A 213 -4.55 -3.14 -14.85
C ILE A 213 -3.29 -3.02 -15.73
N PRO A 214 -2.10 -3.37 -15.21
CA PRO A 214 -0.86 -3.38 -15.99
C PRO A 214 -0.90 -4.32 -17.19
N GLU A 215 -0.08 -4.04 -18.20
CA GLU A 215 -0.03 -4.82 -19.44
C GLU A 215 0.27 -6.31 -19.19
N LYS A 216 1.14 -6.63 -18.21
CA LYS A 216 1.45 -8.02 -17.85
C LYS A 216 0.23 -8.86 -17.44
N TYR A 217 -0.84 -8.21 -16.98
CA TYR A 217 -2.09 -8.86 -16.59
C TYR A 217 -3.24 -8.63 -17.56
N ALA A 218 -3.05 -7.89 -18.65
CA ALA A 218 -4.12 -7.54 -19.60
C ALA A 218 -4.85 -8.78 -20.16
N ASN A 219 -4.12 -9.89 -20.34
CA ASN A 219 -4.66 -11.16 -20.86
C ASN A 219 -4.91 -12.21 -19.76
N MET A 220 -4.75 -11.85 -18.49
CA MET A 220 -4.96 -12.77 -17.36
C MET A 220 -6.46 -12.86 -17.04
N THR A 221 -6.95 -14.08 -16.79
CA THR A 221 -8.32 -14.29 -16.30
C THR A 221 -8.33 -14.35 -14.77
N LYS A 222 -9.43 -13.93 -14.14
CA LYS A 222 -9.59 -14.05 -12.67
C LYS A 222 -9.43 -15.48 -12.18
N GLN A 223 -9.89 -16.47 -12.95
CA GLN A 223 -9.74 -17.89 -12.59
C GLN A 223 -8.26 -18.31 -12.51
N LYS A 224 -7.44 -17.91 -13.49
CA LYS A 224 -5.99 -18.17 -13.46
C LYS A 224 -5.32 -17.47 -12.29
N ALA A 225 -5.70 -16.22 -12.01
CA ALA A 225 -5.17 -15.48 -10.86
C ALA A 225 -5.51 -16.17 -9.54
N TYR A 226 -6.75 -16.65 -9.35
CA TYR A 226 -7.12 -17.41 -8.15
C TYR A 226 -6.32 -18.70 -7.97
N THR A 227 -6.03 -19.43 -9.05
CA THR A 227 -5.17 -20.62 -8.99
C THR A 227 -3.76 -20.25 -8.51
N GLN A 228 -3.15 -19.22 -9.09
CA GLN A 228 -1.81 -18.76 -8.69
C GLN A 228 -1.77 -18.23 -7.25
N ILE A 229 -2.82 -17.51 -6.82
CA ILE A 229 -2.96 -17.06 -5.43
C ILE A 229 -2.96 -18.26 -4.48
N GLY A 230 -3.69 -19.34 -4.82
CA GLY A 230 -3.70 -20.56 -4.01
C GLY A 230 -2.32 -21.20 -3.90
N GLU A 231 -1.59 -21.32 -5.02
CA GLU A 231 -0.22 -21.85 -5.06
C GLU A 231 0.75 -21.00 -4.21
N LEU A 232 0.69 -19.68 -4.34
CA LEU A 232 1.54 -18.76 -3.58
C LEU A 232 1.24 -18.81 -2.07
N LYS A 233 -0.04 -18.90 -1.68
CA LYS A 233 -0.43 -19.05 -0.27
C LYS A 233 0.16 -20.32 0.33
N VAL A 234 0.12 -21.44 -0.39
CA VAL A 234 0.75 -22.70 0.04
C VAL A 234 2.25 -22.53 0.22
N LEU A 235 2.94 -21.91 -0.75
CA LEU A 235 4.38 -21.65 -0.67
C LEU A 235 4.76 -20.75 0.51
N LEU A 236 3.91 -19.78 0.85
CA LEU A 236 4.07 -18.87 1.98
C LEU A 236 3.65 -19.48 3.33
N GLY A 237 3.11 -20.71 3.33
CA GLY A 237 2.60 -21.36 4.55
C GLY A 237 1.31 -20.75 5.08
N GLU A 238 0.58 -20.00 4.26
CA GLU A 238 -0.75 -19.49 4.58
C GLU A 238 -1.81 -20.54 4.21
N ASN A 239 -2.34 -21.25 5.21
CA ASN A 239 -3.50 -22.14 5.05
C ASN A 239 -4.81 -21.39 5.29
#